data_AF-A0A110B505-F1
#
_entry.id   AF-A0A110B505-F1
#
_cell.length_a   1.000
_cell.length_b   1.000
_cell.length_c   1.000
_cell.angle_alpha   90.00
_cell.angle_beta   90.00
_cell.angle_gamma   90.00
#
_symmetry.space_group_name_H-M   'P 1'
#
loop_
_entity.id
_entity.type
_entity.pdbx_description
1 polymer ?
#
loop_
_entity_poly.entity_id
_entity_poly.type
_entity_poly.pdbx_seq_one_letter_code
_entity_poly.pdbx_strand_id
1 'polypeptide(L)'
;MSVALDLQRVEQLWDEYALPALKSFVEIPARSPHFDAKWQENGHLDAALELGKQFCLTHLPDAQAEIVRLPGRTPLLFVDVPATGGGATAGETAATGSAGAETAVASGATKGGASEVGEAPAGASTAGASTAGAATAGAATAGAATAGAATAGAATAGASTTGAATAGEAAPTALIYGHFDKQPENTGWSPGLDPWQPVVRDGKLYGRGAVDDGYSLFSAVIAIAALREEGQAHSRCVLVIETCEESGSFDLLAYLDELSERIGQPDLVICPDAGCGTYDRLWCTTSLRGMVSGTLRVDVLGEGVHSGDAGGVVPSSFRVLRALISRLEDEQSGKILPQHCNVAIPELRRQQAVHAGEVLGEITKDRFPFLEGVEAQSDDPAERILDRSWRAAVEVIGAEGLPPVEAAGNVLRPYTATKLALRLPPTADGHAVAQELERLFTVEPPANARVEFEVDAVANGWAAPQPSAWLTSALERAAQAYYGKEPVHMGEGGTIPFMSWLQERFPSADYVVTGVAGPGSNAHGPDEFLHLDAARRLTASMGEVVAGLAKSR
;
A
#
# COMPACT_ATOMS: atom_id res chain seq x y z
N MET A 1 -14.72 24.92 11.51
CA MET A 1 -15.15 23.51 11.32
C MET A 1 -14.78 23.14 9.90
N SER A 2 -14.19 21.96 9.67
CA SER A 2 -14.02 21.49 8.29
C SER A 2 -15.41 21.20 7.73
N VAL A 3 -15.66 21.60 6.50
CA VAL A 3 -16.82 21.11 5.74
C VAL A 3 -16.41 19.73 5.22
N ALA A 4 -17.31 18.75 5.29
CA ALA A 4 -17.12 17.49 4.59
C ALA A 4 -17.03 17.77 3.08
N LEU A 5 -16.25 16.99 2.35
CA LEU A 5 -16.16 17.09 0.90
C LEU A 5 -17.56 16.81 0.30
N ASP A 6 -17.97 17.53 -0.74
CA ASP A 6 -19.26 17.29 -1.37
C ASP A 6 -19.25 15.97 -2.15
N LEU A 7 -19.89 14.94 -1.58
CA LEU A 7 -20.00 13.63 -2.22
C LEU A 7 -20.63 13.73 -3.61
N GLN A 8 -21.59 14.64 -3.84
CA GLN A 8 -22.18 14.80 -5.18
C GLN A 8 -21.17 15.35 -6.17
N ARG A 9 -20.22 16.19 -5.72
CA ARG A 9 -19.13 16.66 -6.59
C ARG A 9 -18.12 15.56 -6.86
N VAL A 10 -17.77 14.74 -5.86
CA VAL A 10 -16.93 13.55 -6.05
C VAL A 10 -17.56 12.57 -7.03
N GLU A 11 -18.87 12.30 -6.92
CA GLU A 11 -19.62 11.45 -7.85
C GLU A 11 -19.55 11.98 -9.29
N GLN A 12 -19.72 13.29 -9.50
CA GLN A 12 -19.58 13.93 -10.82
C GLN A 12 -18.17 13.80 -11.39
N LEU A 13 -17.14 14.12 -10.60
CA LEU A 13 -15.74 14.01 -11.01
C LEU A 13 -15.36 12.55 -11.36
N TRP A 14 -15.94 11.59 -10.64
CA TRP A 14 -15.80 10.17 -10.97
C TRP A 14 -16.43 9.81 -12.31
N ASP A 15 -17.67 10.23 -12.56
CA ASP A 15 -18.38 9.89 -13.79
C ASP A 15 -17.84 10.62 -15.03
N GLU A 16 -17.33 11.84 -14.85
CA GLU A 16 -16.76 12.65 -15.93
C GLU A 16 -15.31 12.24 -16.27
N TYR A 17 -14.50 11.84 -15.29
CA TYR A 17 -13.05 11.65 -15.47
C TYR A 17 -12.54 10.26 -15.07
N ALA A 18 -12.73 9.84 -13.80
CA ALA A 18 -12.12 8.61 -13.29
C ALA A 18 -12.68 7.35 -13.94
N LEU A 19 -14.01 7.25 -14.13
CA LEU A 19 -14.65 6.08 -14.74
C LEU A 19 -14.26 5.90 -16.21
N PRO A 20 -14.23 6.94 -17.08
CA PRO A 20 -13.64 6.83 -18.41
C PRO A 20 -12.18 6.38 -18.41
N ALA A 21 -11.33 6.96 -17.53
CA ALA A 21 -9.91 6.59 -17.46
C ALA A 21 -9.70 5.15 -16.98
N LEU A 22 -10.45 4.70 -15.96
CA LEU A 22 -10.38 3.35 -15.44
C LEU A 22 -10.89 2.29 -16.44
N LYS A 23 -11.86 2.64 -17.31
CA LYS A 23 -12.23 1.78 -18.44
C LYS A 23 -11.06 1.59 -19.41
N SER A 24 -10.41 2.68 -19.81
CA SER A 24 -9.20 2.61 -20.65
C SER A 24 -8.07 1.83 -19.97
N PHE A 25 -7.96 1.89 -18.64
CA PHE A 25 -7.00 1.08 -17.88
C PHE A 25 -7.34 -0.41 -17.92
N VAL A 26 -8.62 -0.80 -17.78
CA VAL A 26 -9.08 -2.20 -17.92
C VAL A 26 -8.72 -2.77 -19.30
N GLU A 27 -8.88 -1.99 -20.37
CA GLU A 27 -8.54 -2.40 -21.75
C GLU A 27 -7.05 -2.71 -21.98
N ILE A 28 -6.16 -2.28 -21.08
CA ILE A 28 -4.73 -2.57 -21.14
C ILE A 28 -4.44 -3.89 -20.41
N PRO A 29 -3.93 -4.95 -21.08
CA PRO A 29 -3.57 -6.21 -20.45
C PRO A 29 -2.18 -6.12 -19.77
N ALA A 30 -2.08 -5.23 -18.78
CA ALA A 30 -0.90 -4.93 -17.98
C ALA A 30 -0.58 -6.06 -16.97
N ARG A 31 -0.36 -7.27 -17.46
CA ARG A 31 -0.05 -8.43 -16.61
C ARG A 31 1.30 -8.27 -15.91
N SER A 32 1.33 -8.63 -14.64
CA SER A 32 2.52 -8.60 -13.78
C SER A 32 3.63 -9.55 -14.29
N PRO A 33 4.93 -9.29 -14.01
CA PRO A 33 6.05 -10.05 -14.58
C PRO A 33 5.99 -11.57 -14.40
N HIS A 34 5.42 -12.07 -13.30
CA HIS A 34 5.24 -13.51 -13.07
C HIS A 34 4.31 -14.17 -14.10
N PHE A 35 3.37 -13.40 -14.66
CA PHE A 35 2.38 -13.86 -15.65
C PHE A 35 2.76 -13.47 -17.09
N ASP A 36 3.67 -12.51 -17.28
CA ASP A 36 4.18 -12.11 -18.59
C ASP A 36 5.69 -11.87 -18.56
N ALA A 37 6.48 -12.92 -18.81
CA ALA A 37 7.95 -12.82 -18.92
C ALA A 37 8.43 -11.93 -20.09
N LYS A 38 7.52 -11.44 -20.94
CA LYS A 38 7.77 -10.49 -22.04
C LYS A 38 7.13 -9.13 -21.80
N TRP A 39 6.75 -8.80 -20.56
CA TRP A 39 6.12 -7.52 -20.19
C TRP A 39 6.81 -6.29 -20.82
N GLN A 40 8.15 -6.30 -20.86
CA GLN A 40 8.96 -5.21 -21.43
C GLN A 40 8.90 -5.11 -22.96
N GLU A 41 8.74 -6.23 -23.67
CA GLU A 41 8.54 -6.26 -25.12
C GLU A 41 7.10 -5.85 -25.48
N ASN A 42 6.14 -6.24 -24.64
CA ASN A 42 4.71 -5.98 -24.85
C ASN A 42 4.31 -4.53 -24.50
N GLY A 43 5.01 -3.88 -23.56
CA GLY A 43 4.82 -2.46 -23.22
C GLY A 43 3.51 -2.12 -22.51
N HIS A 44 2.77 -3.12 -22.01
CA HIS A 44 1.47 -2.90 -21.37
C HIS A 44 1.58 -2.20 -20.00
N LEU A 45 2.62 -2.52 -19.20
CA LEU A 45 2.92 -1.80 -17.96
C LEU A 45 3.20 -0.30 -18.24
N ASP A 46 3.95 -0.02 -19.32
CA ASP A 46 4.25 1.34 -19.75
C ASP A 46 3.01 2.12 -20.21
N ALA A 47 2.12 1.47 -20.96
CA ALA A 47 0.86 2.07 -21.39
C ALA A 47 -0.06 2.40 -20.20
N ALA A 48 -0.12 1.51 -19.19
CA ALA A 48 -0.88 1.74 -17.97
C ALA A 48 -0.35 2.93 -17.16
N LEU A 49 0.97 2.99 -16.94
CA LEU A 49 1.57 4.10 -16.19
C LEU A 49 1.51 5.44 -16.94
N GLU A 50 1.61 5.44 -18.28
CA GLU A 50 1.48 6.68 -19.06
C GLU A 50 0.03 7.21 -19.05
N LEU A 51 -0.99 6.32 -19.07
CA LEU A 51 -2.38 6.69 -18.83
C LEU A 51 -2.55 7.33 -17.44
N GLY A 52 -2.01 6.71 -16.40
CA GLY A 52 -2.05 7.25 -15.03
C GLY A 52 -1.36 8.61 -14.91
N LYS A 53 -0.16 8.74 -15.47
CA LYS A 53 0.61 9.99 -15.51
C LYS A 53 -0.14 11.11 -16.24
N GLN A 54 -0.77 10.82 -17.38
CA GLN A 54 -1.57 11.80 -18.11
C GLN A 54 -2.80 12.23 -17.31
N PHE A 55 -3.45 11.31 -16.59
CA PHE A 55 -4.55 11.65 -15.69
C PHE A 55 -4.09 12.60 -14.57
N CYS A 56 -2.98 12.30 -13.89
CA CYS A 56 -2.39 13.17 -12.88
C CYS A 56 -2.13 14.59 -13.41
N LEU A 57 -1.43 14.72 -14.54
CA LEU A 57 -1.08 16.03 -15.12
C LEU A 57 -2.29 16.80 -15.66
N THR A 58 -3.38 16.12 -16.01
CA THR A 58 -4.61 16.76 -16.48
C THR A 58 -5.41 17.36 -15.32
N HIS A 59 -5.51 16.65 -14.20
CA HIS A 59 -6.36 17.05 -13.06
C HIS A 59 -5.59 17.76 -11.93
N LEU A 60 -4.26 17.63 -11.90
CA LEU A 60 -3.34 18.28 -10.96
C LEU A 60 -2.15 18.88 -11.75
N PRO A 61 -2.34 19.99 -12.49
CA PRO A 61 -1.37 20.50 -13.47
C PRO A 61 -0.06 21.07 -12.88
N ASP A 62 0.00 21.24 -11.57
CA ASP A 62 1.16 21.61 -10.76
C ASP A 62 1.89 20.41 -10.13
N ALA A 63 1.34 19.19 -10.28
CA ALA A 63 1.99 17.97 -9.80
C ALA A 63 3.18 17.58 -10.69
N GLN A 64 4.22 17.05 -10.06
CA GLN A 64 5.38 16.48 -10.78
C GLN A 64 5.15 14.98 -10.94
N ALA A 65 4.79 14.53 -12.15
CA ALA A 65 4.53 13.11 -12.45
C ALA A 65 5.59 12.52 -13.40
N GLU A 66 6.25 11.44 -12.97
CA GLU A 66 7.38 10.81 -13.65
C GLU A 66 7.26 9.29 -13.65
N ILE A 67 7.52 8.64 -14.80
CA ILE A 67 7.72 7.19 -14.87
C ILE A 67 9.20 6.91 -14.66
N VAL A 68 9.54 6.51 -13.44
CA VAL A 68 10.90 6.20 -12.98
C VAL A 68 11.28 4.81 -13.48
N ARG A 69 12.54 4.63 -13.89
CA ARG A 69 13.05 3.38 -14.46
C ARG A 69 14.41 3.03 -13.91
N LEU A 70 14.52 1.85 -13.30
CA LEU A 70 15.78 1.25 -12.88
C LEU A 70 16.16 0.09 -13.84
N PRO A 71 17.46 -0.13 -14.15
CA PRO A 71 17.87 -1.16 -15.09
C PRO A 71 17.42 -2.57 -14.67
N GLY A 72 16.71 -3.27 -15.57
CA GLY A 72 16.24 -4.64 -15.35
C GLY A 72 15.03 -4.78 -14.44
N ARG A 73 14.31 -3.70 -14.15
CA ARG A 73 13.14 -3.65 -13.26
C ARG A 73 11.87 -3.17 -13.98
N THR A 74 10.70 -3.53 -13.48
CA THR A 74 9.43 -2.95 -13.91
C THR A 74 9.39 -1.44 -13.66
N PRO A 75 8.69 -0.64 -14.47
CA PRO A 75 8.59 0.81 -14.26
C PRO A 75 7.72 1.17 -13.06
N LEU A 76 7.91 2.37 -12.52
CA LEU A 76 7.11 2.90 -11.40
C LEU A 76 6.69 4.35 -11.67
N LEU A 77 5.43 4.69 -11.42
CA LEU A 77 4.96 6.08 -11.50
C LEU A 77 5.10 6.75 -10.13
N PHE A 78 5.94 7.78 -10.08
CA PHE A 78 6.08 8.69 -8.95
C PHE A 78 5.35 9.99 -9.25
N VAL A 79 4.54 10.46 -8.31
CA VAL A 79 3.84 11.77 -8.40
C VAL A 79 4.06 12.56 -7.11
N ASP A 80 4.48 13.82 -7.22
CA ASP A 80 4.56 14.76 -6.09
C ASP A 80 3.56 15.90 -6.31
N VAL A 81 2.57 15.99 -5.43
CA VAL A 81 1.53 17.02 -5.45
C VAL A 81 1.76 17.99 -4.29
N PRO A 82 2.04 19.28 -4.56
CA PRO A 82 2.38 20.25 -3.52
C PRO A 82 1.18 20.52 -2.60
N ALA A 83 1.48 20.77 -1.32
CA ALA A 83 0.49 21.16 -0.32
C ALA A 83 -0.20 22.49 -0.68
N THR A 84 -1.43 22.67 -0.20
CA THR A 84 -2.20 23.91 -0.38
C THR A 84 -2.61 24.50 0.98
N GLY A 85 -2.73 25.82 1.07
CA GLY A 85 -3.16 26.53 2.29
C GLY A 85 -2.10 26.74 3.38
N GLY A 86 -0.90 26.17 3.23
CA GLY A 86 0.21 26.35 4.16
C GLY A 86 1.04 27.62 3.91
N GLY A 87 0.77 28.69 4.68
CA GLY A 87 1.81 29.67 5.03
C GLY A 87 2.26 30.69 3.98
N ALA A 88 1.34 31.50 3.44
CA ALA A 88 1.70 32.84 2.94
C ALA A 88 0.59 33.85 3.24
N THR A 89 0.78 34.67 4.27
CA THR A 89 0.01 35.92 4.43
C THR A 89 0.45 36.89 3.35
N ALA A 90 -0.18 36.82 2.18
CA ALA A 90 -0.08 37.84 1.16
C ALA A 90 -0.54 39.17 1.77
N GLY A 91 0.42 40.06 2.04
CA GLY A 91 0.12 41.36 2.61
C GLY A 91 -0.78 42.15 1.67
N GLU A 92 -1.93 42.60 2.17
CA GLU A 92 -2.84 43.49 1.44
C GLU A 92 -2.15 44.84 1.18
N THR A 93 -1.41 44.93 0.07
CA THR A 93 -1.08 46.22 -0.53
C THR A 93 -2.33 46.76 -1.22
N ALA A 94 -3.17 47.42 -0.43
CA ALA A 94 -4.38 48.11 -0.89
C ALA A 94 -4.03 49.19 -1.93
N ALA A 95 -4.03 48.81 -3.20
CA ALA A 95 -3.85 49.72 -4.32
C ALA A 95 -5.18 50.45 -4.61
N THR A 96 -5.32 51.66 -4.09
CA THR A 96 -6.45 52.54 -4.39
C THR A 96 -6.44 52.94 -5.87
N GLY A 97 -7.32 52.33 -6.67
CA GLY A 97 -7.53 52.74 -8.05
C GLY A 97 -8.31 54.05 -8.14
N SER A 98 -7.68 55.12 -8.65
CA SER A 98 -8.38 56.25 -9.24
C SER A 98 -8.16 56.26 -10.75
N ALA A 99 -9.24 56.42 -11.51
CA ALA A 99 -9.21 56.33 -12.97
C ALA A 99 -9.14 57.70 -13.63
N GLY A 100 -8.47 57.76 -14.78
CA GLY A 100 -8.82 58.69 -15.87
C GLY A 100 -7.97 59.96 -16.01
N ALA A 101 -6.96 59.90 -16.87
CA ALA A 101 -6.61 60.98 -17.79
C ALA A 101 -5.83 60.41 -18.99
N GLU A 102 -6.30 60.68 -20.22
CA GLU A 102 -5.60 60.35 -21.45
C GLU A 102 -4.45 61.34 -21.72
N THR A 103 -3.36 60.93 -22.39
CA THR A 103 -2.95 61.51 -23.70
C THR A 103 -1.61 60.97 -24.27
N ALA A 104 -1.62 60.76 -25.59
CA ALA A 104 -0.56 61.02 -26.58
C ALA A 104 0.87 60.43 -26.45
N VAL A 105 1.12 59.39 -27.28
CA VAL A 105 2.14 59.31 -28.35
C VAL A 105 3.52 59.98 -28.15
N ALA A 106 4.59 59.18 -28.16
CA ALA A 106 5.85 59.51 -28.87
C ALA A 106 6.69 58.25 -29.21
N SER A 107 7.28 58.25 -30.40
CA SER A 107 8.20 57.23 -30.93
C SER A 107 9.67 57.52 -30.60
N GLY A 108 10.52 56.49 -30.46
CA GLY A 108 11.98 56.67 -30.43
C GLY A 108 12.74 55.34 -30.53
N ALA A 109 13.72 55.24 -31.43
CA ALA A 109 14.33 53.97 -31.82
C ALA A 109 15.88 53.95 -31.74
N THR A 110 16.42 52.87 -31.16
CA THR A 110 17.71 52.22 -31.44
C THR A 110 19.07 52.88 -31.08
N LYS A 111 20.04 51.97 -30.88
CA LYS A 111 21.49 52.10 -30.67
C LYS A 111 21.94 52.51 -29.25
N GLY A 112 23.02 51.96 -28.69
CA GLY A 112 23.91 50.89 -29.19
C GLY A 112 25.37 51.12 -28.79
N GLY A 113 26.07 50.04 -28.43
CA GLY A 113 27.43 50.05 -27.89
C GLY A 113 27.43 49.87 -26.37
N ALA A 114 28.37 49.21 -25.70
CA ALA A 114 29.51 48.35 -26.03
C ALA A 114 30.31 48.32 -24.71
N SER A 115 30.87 47.17 -24.33
CA SER A 115 31.59 47.01 -23.05
C SER A 115 33.02 47.52 -23.13
N GLU A 116 33.53 48.12 -22.05
CA GLU A 116 34.97 48.12 -21.79
C GLU A 116 35.26 48.09 -20.27
N VAL A 117 36.39 47.47 -19.92
CA VAL A 117 36.79 47.12 -18.54
C VAL A 117 37.81 48.12 -18.03
N GLY A 118 37.69 48.56 -16.77
CA GLY A 118 38.65 49.45 -16.11
C GLY A 118 39.08 48.95 -14.73
N GLU A 119 40.39 48.85 -14.51
CA GLU A 119 41.00 48.37 -13.27
C GLU A 119 40.84 49.34 -12.07
N ALA A 120 40.96 48.79 -10.86
CA ALA A 120 40.94 49.54 -9.61
C ALA A 120 42.32 50.13 -9.23
N PRO A 121 42.33 51.21 -8.45
CA PRO A 121 43.41 51.47 -7.49
C PRO A 121 42.88 51.50 -6.04
N ALA A 122 43.66 50.94 -5.11
CA ALA A 122 43.37 50.97 -3.68
C ALA A 122 43.81 52.31 -3.03
N GLY A 123 43.10 52.75 -1.97
CA GLY A 123 43.51 53.96 -1.25
C GLY A 123 42.76 54.25 0.05
N ALA A 124 43.50 54.14 1.17
CA ALA A 124 43.27 54.76 2.48
C ALA A 124 42.05 54.34 3.34
N SER A 125 42.32 54.14 4.63
CA SER A 125 41.35 53.98 5.70
C SER A 125 41.19 55.28 6.52
N THR A 126 39.98 55.50 7.05
CA THR A 126 39.70 56.54 8.04
C THR A 126 38.80 55.98 9.14
N ALA A 127 39.11 56.30 10.40
CA ALA A 127 38.33 55.86 11.55
C ALA A 127 37.17 56.83 11.85
N GLY A 128 36.02 56.29 12.25
CA GLY A 128 34.82 57.03 12.67
C GLY A 128 34.28 56.50 14.00
N ALA A 129 33.71 57.38 14.82
CA ALA A 129 33.45 57.13 16.23
C ALA A 129 32.22 56.24 16.53
N SER A 130 32.20 55.66 17.73
CA SER A 130 31.07 54.94 18.31
C SER A 130 30.13 55.86 19.11
N THR A 131 28.84 55.52 19.09
CA THR A 131 27.81 56.12 19.95
C THR A 131 26.95 55.02 20.57
N ALA A 132 26.64 55.16 21.86
CA ALA A 132 25.92 54.13 22.63
C ALA A 132 24.40 54.35 22.61
N GLY A 133 23.64 53.26 22.64
CA GLY A 133 22.19 53.21 22.86
C GLY A 133 21.85 52.18 23.94
N ALA A 134 20.90 52.49 24.82
CA ALA A 134 20.74 51.81 26.11
C ALA A 134 19.95 50.49 26.05
N ALA A 135 20.27 49.58 26.98
CA ALA A 135 19.47 48.39 27.28
C ALA A 135 18.43 48.67 28.38
N THR A 136 17.29 47.97 28.34
CA THR A 136 16.27 47.95 29.41
C THR A 136 16.10 46.52 29.91
N ALA A 137 15.89 46.31 31.21
CA ALA A 137 15.85 44.99 31.83
C ALA A 137 14.68 44.80 32.79
N GLY A 138 14.19 43.56 32.90
CA GLY A 138 13.16 43.09 33.83
C GLY A 138 12.30 41.98 33.19
N ALA A 139 12.04 40.83 33.81
CA ALA A 139 12.44 40.31 35.12
C ALA A 139 12.63 38.77 35.07
N ALA A 140 13.19 38.16 36.11
CA ALA A 140 13.51 36.72 36.16
C ALA A 140 13.25 36.09 37.53
N THR A 141 12.82 34.81 37.57
CA THR A 141 13.06 33.74 38.59
C THR A 141 12.04 32.58 38.41
N ALA A 142 12.27 31.29 38.73
CA ALA A 142 13.46 30.54 39.19
C ALA A 142 13.29 29.01 38.92
N GLY A 143 14.37 28.20 38.92
CA GLY A 143 14.26 26.72 38.77
C GLY A 143 15.52 25.83 38.63
N ALA A 144 16.46 25.87 39.58
CA ALA A 144 17.43 24.80 39.96
C ALA A 144 18.29 23.98 38.92
N ALA A 145 19.54 24.42 38.71
CA ALA A 145 20.84 23.73 38.93
C ALA A 145 21.18 22.26 38.45
N THR A 146 22.04 22.17 37.40
CA THR A 146 23.38 21.49 37.27
C THR A 146 23.60 19.99 37.57
N ALA A 147 24.57 19.25 36.96
CA ALA A 147 25.67 19.48 35.98
C ALA A 147 25.93 18.16 35.19
N GLY A 148 26.83 17.97 34.21
CA GLY A 148 27.93 18.72 33.56
C GLY A 148 28.30 18.00 32.22
N ALA A 149 29.47 18.12 31.54
CA ALA A 149 30.74 18.84 31.72
C ALA A 149 31.20 19.44 30.36
N ALA A 150 32.25 20.29 30.35
CA ALA A 150 32.64 21.10 29.20
C ALA A 150 33.85 20.59 28.40
N THR A 151 33.91 20.97 27.12
CA THR A 151 35.15 20.99 26.31
C THR A 151 35.24 22.35 25.59
N ALA A 152 36.43 22.95 25.54
CA ALA A 152 36.63 24.30 25.00
C ALA A 152 37.55 24.29 23.77
N GLY A 153 37.31 25.19 22.80
CA GLY A 153 38.27 25.47 21.74
C GLY A 153 37.73 26.27 20.55
N ALA A 154 38.33 27.44 20.29
CA ALA A 154 38.26 28.25 19.06
C ALA A 154 36.89 28.85 18.66
N ALA A 155 36.70 30.13 19.00
CA ALA A 155 35.71 30.99 18.35
C ALA A 155 36.26 31.54 17.02
N THR A 156 35.49 31.37 15.93
CA THR A 156 35.73 32.08 14.66
C THR A 156 34.53 33.00 14.43
N ALA A 157 34.77 34.32 14.38
CA ALA A 157 33.71 35.30 14.18
C ALA A 157 33.21 35.28 12.72
N GLY A 158 32.13 34.54 12.47
CA GLY A 158 31.41 34.55 11.21
C GLY A 158 30.63 35.85 10.99
N ALA A 159 30.45 36.23 9.72
CA ALA A 159 29.79 37.45 9.33
C ALA A 159 28.32 37.54 9.79
N SER A 160 27.81 38.76 9.91
CA SER A 160 26.39 39.04 10.12
C SER A 160 25.57 38.54 8.92
N THR A 161 25.08 37.30 8.97
CA THR A 161 24.05 36.83 8.06
C THR A 161 22.75 37.59 8.37
N THR A 162 22.19 38.23 7.35
CA THR A 162 20.79 38.68 7.35
C THR A 162 19.92 37.54 7.84
N GLY A 163 19.06 37.80 8.82
CA GLY A 163 18.33 36.77 9.55
C GLY A 163 17.70 35.77 8.59
N ALA A 164 18.10 34.50 8.74
CA ALA A 164 17.37 33.41 8.10
C ALA A 164 15.92 33.55 8.57
N ALA A 165 15.00 33.66 7.60
CA ALA A 165 13.61 33.43 7.91
C ALA A 165 13.54 32.08 8.63
N THR A 166 12.88 32.04 9.79
CA THR A 166 12.48 30.77 10.38
C THR A 166 11.69 30.04 9.31
N ALA A 167 12.28 29.00 8.72
CA ALA A 167 11.61 28.20 7.72
C ALA A 167 10.28 27.75 8.35
N GLY A 168 9.16 28.07 7.68
CA GLY A 168 7.87 27.55 8.10
C GLY A 168 7.99 26.04 8.19
N GLU A 169 7.39 25.46 9.22
CA GLU A 169 7.41 24.01 9.39
C GLU A 169 6.88 23.35 8.11
N ALA A 170 7.62 22.38 7.58
CA ALA A 170 7.29 21.78 6.30
C ALA A 170 5.89 21.15 6.39
N ALA A 171 5.05 21.40 5.38
CA ALA A 171 3.70 20.86 5.36
C ALA A 171 3.75 19.32 5.47
N PRO A 172 2.86 18.70 6.27
CA PRO A 172 2.87 17.26 6.46
C PRO A 172 2.67 16.52 5.13
N THR A 173 3.26 15.33 5.01
CA THR A 173 3.25 14.53 3.79
C THR A 173 2.39 13.28 3.96
N ALA A 174 1.40 13.10 3.08
CA ALA A 174 0.73 11.84 2.87
C ALA A 174 1.43 11.06 1.74
N LEU A 175 1.86 9.83 2.01
CA LEU A 175 2.26 8.85 1.00
C LEU A 175 1.03 8.02 0.63
N ILE A 176 0.69 7.96 -0.65
CA ILE A 176 -0.41 7.15 -1.18
C ILE A 176 0.20 6.09 -2.09
N TYR A 177 -0.06 4.82 -1.80
CA TYR A 177 0.41 3.68 -2.56
C TYR A 177 -0.71 3.06 -3.40
N GLY A 178 -0.33 2.34 -4.46
CA GLY A 178 -1.18 1.43 -5.23
C GLY A 178 -0.35 0.71 -6.30
N HIS A 179 -0.99 -0.13 -7.11
CA HIS A 179 -0.31 -0.84 -8.21
C HIS A 179 -1.13 -0.92 -9.50
N PHE A 180 -0.44 -0.95 -10.63
CA PHE A 180 -1.01 -0.92 -11.99
C PHE A 180 -0.72 -2.17 -12.82
N ASP A 181 0.10 -3.09 -12.30
CA ASP A 181 0.17 -4.47 -12.81
C ASP A 181 -1.03 -5.29 -12.32
N LYS A 182 -1.30 -6.40 -13.02
CA LYS A 182 -2.52 -7.20 -12.85
C LYS A 182 -2.26 -8.70 -12.84
N GLN A 183 -3.09 -9.45 -12.11
CA GLN A 183 -3.33 -10.88 -12.28
C GLN A 183 -3.68 -11.23 -13.74
N PRO A 184 -3.49 -12.50 -14.15
CA PRO A 184 -3.86 -12.96 -15.48
C PRO A 184 -5.38 -13.02 -15.66
N GLU A 185 -5.79 -13.43 -16.86
CA GLU A 185 -7.19 -13.51 -17.30
C GLU A 185 -8.05 -14.37 -16.35
N ASN A 186 -7.51 -15.49 -15.87
CA ASN A 186 -8.25 -16.59 -15.23
C ASN A 186 -9.34 -17.18 -16.14
N THR A 187 -10.04 -18.22 -15.66
CA THR A 187 -11.13 -18.88 -16.40
C THR A 187 -12.45 -18.74 -15.67
N GLY A 188 -13.57 -18.84 -16.39
CA GLY A 188 -14.91 -18.81 -15.82
C GLY A 188 -15.65 -17.47 -15.87
N TRP A 189 -15.21 -16.52 -16.70
CA TRP A 189 -15.93 -15.26 -16.94
C TRP A 189 -17.35 -15.53 -17.49
N SER A 190 -18.34 -14.82 -16.95
CA SER A 190 -19.74 -14.94 -17.31
C SER A 190 -20.01 -14.41 -18.73
N PRO A 191 -21.04 -14.92 -19.44
CA PRO A 191 -21.38 -14.46 -20.79
C PRO A 191 -21.56 -12.93 -20.90
N GLY A 192 -20.74 -12.32 -21.75
CA GLY A 192 -20.73 -10.87 -21.97
C GLY A 192 -19.93 -10.06 -20.96
N LEU A 193 -19.04 -10.71 -20.20
CA LEU A 193 -17.93 -10.11 -19.46
C LEU A 193 -16.61 -10.72 -19.98
N ASP A 194 -15.52 -9.96 -19.92
CA ASP A 194 -14.18 -10.35 -20.36
C ASP A 194 -13.14 -9.57 -19.53
N PRO A 195 -11.98 -10.14 -19.19
CA PRO A 195 -10.97 -9.45 -18.38
C PRO A 195 -10.51 -8.12 -18.97
N TRP A 196 -10.46 -7.99 -20.29
CA TRP A 196 -9.92 -6.82 -20.99
C TRP A 196 -11.01 -5.98 -21.67
N GLN A 197 -12.30 -6.27 -21.42
CA GLN A 197 -13.42 -5.47 -21.92
C GLN A 197 -14.23 -4.87 -20.76
N PRO A 198 -14.12 -3.55 -20.49
CA PRO A 198 -14.80 -2.93 -19.36
C PRO A 198 -16.32 -2.88 -19.56
N VAL A 199 -17.07 -3.44 -18.61
CA VAL A 199 -18.55 -3.44 -18.65
C VAL A 199 -19.11 -2.80 -17.40
N VAL A 200 -19.87 -1.70 -17.55
CA VAL A 200 -20.65 -1.13 -16.45
C VAL A 200 -22.03 -1.78 -16.42
N ARG A 201 -22.38 -2.41 -15.30
CA ARG A 201 -23.66 -3.07 -15.06
C ARG A 201 -24.03 -2.96 -13.58
N ASP A 202 -25.28 -2.59 -13.28
CA ASP A 202 -25.84 -2.59 -11.91
C ASP A 202 -24.97 -1.88 -10.85
N GLY A 203 -24.41 -0.70 -11.20
CA GLY A 203 -23.55 0.09 -10.31
C GLY A 203 -22.13 -0.42 -10.15
N LYS A 204 -21.72 -1.40 -10.95
CA LYS A 204 -20.38 -2.03 -10.92
C LYS A 204 -19.66 -1.82 -12.24
N LEU A 205 -18.35 -1.63 -12.19
CA LEU A 205 -17.46 -1.73 -13.36
C LEU A 205 -16.78 -3.10 -13.31
N TYR A 206 -17.09 -3.96 -14.26
CA TYR A 206 -16.45 -5.26 -14.45
C TYR A 206 -15.22 -5.14 -15.36
N GLY A 207 -14.18 -5.91 -15.05
CA GLY A 207 -12.92 -5.99 -15.81
C GLY A 207 -11.70 -6.23 -14.91
N ARG A 208 -10.63 -6.82 -15.43
CA ARG A 208 -9.41 -7.15 -14.67
C ARG A 208 -8.62 -5.89 -14.31
N GLY A 209 -8.33 -5.75 -13.02
CA GLY A 209 -7.68 -4.58 -12.42
C GLY A 209 -8.61 -3.39 -12.20
N ALA A 210 -9.93 -3.59 -12.26
CA ALA A 210 -10.89 -2.53 -11.96
C ALA A 210 -10.95 -2.25 -10.45
N VAL A 211 -10.81 -3.28 -9.60
CA VAL A 211 -10.86 -3.16 -8.13
C VAL A 211 -9.49 -3.39 -7.45
N ASP A 212 -8.52 -3.84 -8.23
CA ASP A 212 -7.35 -4.61 -7.78
C ASP A 212 -6.14 -4.30 -8.70
N ASP A 213 -5.49 -3.13 -8.63
CA ASP A 213 -5.77 -1.94 -7.82
C ASP A 213 -5.89 -0.67 -8.71
N GLY A 214 -6.27 -0.83 -9.98
CA GLY A 214 -6.26 0.27 -10.96
C GLY A 214 -7.03 1.53 -10.54
N TYR A 215 -8.01 1.41 -9.64
CA TYR A 215 -8.80 2.52 -9.14
C TYR A 215 -8.07 3.44 -8.14
N SER A 216 -6.98 3.01 -7.50
CA SER A 216 -6.31 3.77 -6.43
C SER A 216 -5.79 5.14 -6.86
N LEU A 217 -5.04 5.18 -7.96
CA LEU A 217 -4.50 6.42 -8.54
C LEU A 217 -5.62 7.39 -8.91
N PHE A 218 -6.63 6.91 -9.63
CA PHE A 218 -7.74 7.76 -10.06
C PHE A 218 -8.53 8.30 -8.85
N SER A 219 -8.76 7.47 -7.83
CA SER A 219 -9.39 7.86 -6.55
C SER A 219 -8.58 8.96 -5.86
N ALA A 220 -7.27 8.76 -5.69
CA ALA A 220 -6.39 9.72 -5.03
C ALA A 220 -6.36 11.07 -5.75
N VAL A 221 -6.25 11.06 -7.08
CA VAL A 221 -6.25 12.27 -7.91
C VAL A 221 -7.59 13.00 -7.84
N ILE A 222 -8.72 12.29 -7.91
CA ILE A 222 -10.06 12.91 -7.76
C ILE A 222 -10.27 13.48 -6.36
N ALA A 223 -9.84 12.80 -5.30
CA ALA A 223 -9.93 13.32 -3.93
C ALA A 223 -9.19 14.66 -3.78
N ILE A 224 -7.96 14.75 -4.31
CA ILE A 224 -7.15 15.99 -4.25
C ILE A 224 -7.74 17.08 -5.15
N ALA A 225 -8.22 16.72 -6.35
CA ALA A 225 -8.87 17.67 -7.25
C ALA A 225 -10.15 18.27 -6.65
N ALA A 226 -11.01 17.45 -6.04
CA ALA A 226 -12.22 17.89 -5.36
C ALA A 226 -11.93 18.86 -4.21
N LEU A 227 -10.93 18.55 -3.37
CA LEU A 227 -10.48 19.46 -2.30
C LEU A 227 -10.07 20.83 -2.85
N ARG A 228 -9.35 20.84 -3.98
CA ARG A 228 -8.89 22.08 -4.64
C ARG A 228 -10.02 22.88 -5.27
N GLU A 229 -10.99 22.23 -5.90
CA GLU A 229 -12.18 22.89 -6.45
C GLU A 229 -13.03 23.56 -5.35
N GLU A 230 -13.13 22.92 -4.18
CA GLU A 230 -13.81 23.48 -3.00
C GLU A 230 -12.97 24.52 -2.23
N GLY A 231 -11.70 24.73 -2.60
CA GLY A 231 -10.78 25.62 -1.89
C GLY A 231 -10.34 25.08 -0.51
N GLN A 232 -10.46 23.78 -0.26
CA GLN A 232 -10.00 23.14 0.96
C GLN A 232 -8.48 22.89 0.91
N ALA A 233 -7.79 23.29 1.98
CA ALA A 233 -6.36 23.02 2.17
C ALA A 233 -6.08 21.51 2.32
N HIS A 234 -5.02 21.04 1.67
CA HIS A 234 -4.56 19.65 1.73
C HIS A 234 -3.04 19.55 1.91
N SER A 235 -2.61 18.44 2.53
CA SER A 235 -1.21 18.09 2.73
C SER A 235 -0.46 17.86 1.42
N ARG A 236 0.87 17.85 1.47
CA ARG A 236 1.67 17.36 0.34
C ARG A 236 1.31 15.89 0.13
N CYS A 237 1.06 15.48 -1.11
CA CYS A 237 0.72 14.10 -1.43
C CYS A 237 1.78 13.53 -2.37
N VAL A 238 2.45 12.47 -1.94
CA VAL A 238 3.36 11.68 -2.77
C VAL A 238 2.61 10.42 -3.16
N LEU A 239 2.43 10.15 -4.46
CA LEU A 239 1.83 8.92 -4.96
C LEU A 239 2.93 8.03 -5.53
N VAL A 240 2.90 6.75 -5.16
CA VAL A 240 3.82 5.71 -5.62
C VAL A 240 2.99 4.57 -6.18
N ILE A 241 2.93 4.47 -7.51
CA ILE A 241 2.17 3.42 -8.22
C ILE A 241 3.16 2.46 -8.88
N GLU A 242 3.27 1.25 -8.33
CA GLU A 242 4.19 0.23 -8.85
C GLU A 242 3.58 -0.61 -9.99
N THR A 243 4.39 -1.48 -10.58
CA THR A 243 3.94 -2.50 -11.54
C THR A 243 4.55 -3.89 -11.26
N CYS A 244 4.65 -4.26 -9.97
CA CYS A 244 5.20 -5.54 -9.54
C CYS A 244 4.51 -6.17 -8.30
N GLU A 245 3.41 -5.59 -7.78
CA GLU A 245 2.76 -6.06 -6.53
C GLU A 245 2.33 -7.51 -6.67
N GLU A 246 1.66 -7.81 -7.78
CA GLU A 246 1.05 -9.11 -8.08
C GLU A 246 2.10 -10.21 -8.36
N SER A 247 3.38 -9.82 -8.42
CA SER A 247 4.56 -10.68 -8.47
C SER A 247 5.41 -10.66 -7.19
N GLY A 248 4.96 -9.99 -6.13
CA GLY A 248 5.60 -9.90 -4.80
C GLY A 248 6.43 -8.64 -4.54
N SER A 249 6.20 -7.54 -5.28
CA SER A 249 6.89 -6.24 -5.15
C SER A 249 8.43 -6.30 -5.18
N PHE A 250 9.04 -7.31 -5.83
CA PHE A 250 10.49 -7.55 -5.75
C PHE A 250 11.37 -6.42 -6.34
N ASP A 251 10.77 -5.54 -7.15
CA ASP A 251 11.43 -4.36 -7.71
C ASP A 251 11.27 -3.09 -6.87
N LEU A 252 10.22 -3.01 -6.05
CA LEU A 252 9.79 -1.79 -5.38
C LEU A 252 10.84 -1.24 -4.41
N LEU A 253 11.53 -2.10 -3.64
CA LEU A 253 12.54 -1.69 -2.66
C LEU A 253 13.65 -0.81 -3.27
N ALA A 254 14.08 -1.13 -4.49
CA ALA A 254 15.13 -0.36 -5.17
C ALA A 254 14.65 1.03 -5.59
N TYR A 255 13.37 1.16 -5.98
CA TYR A 255 12.77 2.47 -6.26
C TYR A 255 12.61 3.32 -5.02
N LEU A 256 12.28 2.72 -3.88
CA LEU A 256 12.08 3.46 -2.62
C LEU A 256 13.39 4.00 -2.06
N ASP A 257 14.51 3.29 -2.23
CA ASP A 257 15.83 3.81 -1.88
C ASP A 257 16.25 4.96 -2.81
N GLU A 258 16.10 4.81 -4.13
CA GLU A 258 16.35 5.86 -5.14
C GLU A 258 15.49 7.12 -4.91
N LEU A 259 14.21 6.93 -4.59
CA LEU A 259 13.24 8.00 -4.38
C LEU A 259 13.19 8.48 -2.92
N SER A 260 14.02 7.96 -2.02
CA SER A 260 13.89 8.19 -0.58
C SER A 260 13.97 9.67 -0.18
N GLU A 261 14.89 10.45 -0.79
CA GLU A 261 14.98 11.91 -0.56
C GLU A 261 13.75 12.66 -1.11
N ARG A 262 13.18 12.18 -2.23
CA ARG A 262 11.99 12.77 -2.85
C ARG A 262 10.72 12.43 -2.08
N ILE A 263 10.57 11.21 -1.57
CA ILE A 263 9.45 10.81 -0.70
C ILE A 263 9.53 11.61 0.61
N GLY A 264 10.70 11.65 1.23
CA GLY A 264 10.95 12.35 2.49
C GLY A 264 10.54 11.49 3.69
N GLN A 265 9.81 12.09 4.63
CA GLN A 265 9.26 11.42 5.82
C GLN A 265 7.74 11.63 5.83
N PRO A 266 6.95 10.64 5.39
CA PRO A 266 5.50 10.69 5.47
C PRO A 266 5.00 10.74 6.92
N ASP A 267 4.00 11.58 7.17
CA ASP A 267 3.22 11.59 8.40
C ASP A 267 2.08 10.57 8.36
N LEU A 268 1.63 10.23 7.15
CA LEU A 268 0.52 9.33 6.88
C LEU A 268 0.87 8.45 5.68
N VAL A 269 0.55 7.17 5.77
CA VAL A 269 0.51 6.25 4.62
C VAL A 269 -0.94 5.86 4.36
N ILE A 270 -1.39 6.01 3.12
CA ILE A 270 -2.69 5.54 2.62
C ILE A 270 -2.45 4.44 1.60
N CYS A 271 -3.10 3.29 1.80
CA CYS A 271 -3.10 2.16 0.89
C CYS A 271 -4.56 1.74 0.67
N PRO A 272 -5.19 2.12 -0.46
CA PRO A 272 -6.57 1.76 -0.80
C PRO A 272 -6.67 0.36 -1.45
N ASP A 273 -5.61 -0.44 -1.38
CA ASP A 273 -5.50 -1.77 -1.98
C ASP A 273 -5.91 -2.86 -0.96
N ALA A 274 -7.17 -2.86 -0.53
CA ALA A 274 -7.62 -3.77 0.53
C ALA A 274 -9.09 -4.19 0.42
N GLY A 275 -9.44 -5.23 1.17
CA GLY A 275 -10.78 -5.78 1.25
C GLY A 275 -11.74 -4.92 2.08
N CYS A 276 -13.03 -5.05 1.75
CA CYS A 276 -14.10 -4.58 2.64
C CYS A 276 -15.02 -5.74 3.05
N GLY A 277 -15.64 -5.61 4.22
CA GLY A 277 -16.63 -6.58 4.69
C GLY A 277 -18.00 -6.38 4.04
N THR A 278 -18.34 -5.12 3.75
CA THR A 278 -19.57 -4.67 3.10
C THR A 278 -19.33 -3.37 2.33
N TYR A 279 -20.16 -3.06 1.34
CA TYR A 279 -20.06 -1.82 0.54
C TYR A 279 -20.70 -0.58 1.19
N ASP A 280 -21.27 -0.72 2.38
CA ASP A 280 -22.13 0.28 3.02
C ASP A 280 -21.48 1.01 4.22
N ARG A 281 -20.18 0.83 4.44
CA ARG A 281 -19.37 1.40 5.54
C ARG A 281 -17.93 1.66 5.09
N LEU A 282 -17.22 2.51 5.83
CA LEU A 282 -15.76 2.62 5.74
C LEU A 282 -15.11 1.43 6.47
N TRP A 283 -14.19 0.73 5.81
CA TRP A 283 -13.44 -0.39 6.36
C TRP A 283 -11.96 -0.02 6.50
N CYS A 284 -11.40 -0.28 7.68
CA CYS A 284 -10.02 0.06 8.03
C CYS A 284 -9.26 -1.22 8.37
N THR A 285 -8.31 -1.59 7.51
CA THR A 285 -7.53 -2.82 7.64
C THR A 285 -6.45 -2.62 8.70
N THR A 286 -6.51 -3.43 9.76
CA THR A 286 -5.64 -3.29 10.95
C THR A 286 -4.50 -4.30 11.01
N SER A 287 -4.49 -5.24 10.06
CA SER A 287 -3.38 -6.15 9.84
C SER A 287 -3.51 -6.88 8.50
N LEU A 288 -2.36 -7.27 7.95
CA LEU A 288 -2.21 -8.18 6.81
C LEU A 288 -1.37 -9.37 7.27
N ARG A 289 -1.66 -10.57 6.75
CA ARG A 289 -0.87 -11.76 7.05
C ARG A 289 0.46 -11.72 6.32
N GLY A 290 1.46 -12.42 6.85
CA GLY A 290 2.66 -12.78 6.09
C GLY A 290 2.43 -14.05 5.28
N MET A 291 3.45 -14.52 4.57
CA MET A 291 3.44 -15.85 3.97
C MET A 291 4.83 -16.47 3.82
N VAL A 292 4.88 -17.79 3.84
CA VAL A 292 5.97 -18.61 3.31
C VAL A 292 5.36 -19.63 2.35
N SER A 293 5.91 -19.75 1.15
CA SER A 293 5.54 -20.80 0.20
C SER A 293 6.75 -21.60 -0.24
N GLY A 294 6.53 -22.86 -0.61
CA GLY A 294 7.61 -23.76 -0.98
C GLY A 294 7.14 -25.15 -1.38
N THR A 295 8.03 -25.92 -2.00
CA THR A 295 7.75 -27.27 -2.49
C THR A 295 8.35 -28.31 -1.54
N LEU A 296 7.48 -29.08 -0.87
CA LEU A 296 7.86 -30.26 -0.08
C LEU A 296 7.89 -31.50 -0.97
N ARG A 297 9.05 -32.13 -1.09
CA ARG A 297 9.29 -33.32 -1.92
C ARG A 297 9.75 -34.50 -1.06
N VAL A 298 9.22 -35.69 -1.36
CA VAL A 298 9.62 -36.95 -0.73
C VAL A 298 9.86 -38.05 -1.76
N ASP A 299 11.09 -38.56 -1.84
CA ASP A 299 11.52 -39.67 -2.68
C ASP A 299 11.78 -40.94 -1.85
N VAL A 300 11.31 -42.08 -2.35
CA VAL A 300 11.43 -43.41 -1.71
C VAL A 300 12.02 -44.48 -2.64
N LEU A 301 12.01 -44.25 -3.96
CA LEU A 301 12.63 -45.11 -4.98
C LEU A 301 13.18 -44.27 -6.13
N GLY A 302 14.11 -44.82 -6.92
CA GLY A 302 14.57 -44.20 -8.17
C GLY A 302 13.60 -44.36 -9.34
N GLU A 303 12.70 -45.34 -9.30
CA GLU A 303 11.71 -45.62 -10.35
C GLU A 303 10.40 -46.17 -9.77
N GLY A 304 9.33 -46.17 -10.57
CA GLY A 304 8.04 -46.73 -10.17
C GLY A 304 8.01 -48.25 -10.27
N VAL A 305 7.47 -48.92 -9.26
CA VAL A 305 7.47 -50.40 -9.14
C VAL A 305 6.06 -50.95 -8.93
N HIS A 306 5.87 -52.26 -9.16
CA HIS A 306 4.57 -52.92 -9.00
C HIS A 306 4.11 -52.87 -7.52
N SER A 307 2.96 -52.25 -7.25
CA SER A 307 2.53 -51.99 -5.87
C SER A 307 2.22 -53.25 -5.05
N GLY A 308 1.86 -54.35 -5.71
CA GLY A 308 1.63 -55.65 -5.06
C GLY A 308 2.92 -56.41 -4.69
N ASP A 309 4.09 -55.98 -5.19
CA ASP A 309 5.39 -56.58 -4.87
C ASP A 309 6.14 -55.73 -3.82
N ALA A 310 6.17 -54.41 -4.02
CA ALA A 310 6.79 -53.47 -3.09
C ALA A 310 5.91 -53.10 -1.88
N GLY A 311 4.60 -53.35 -1.95
CA GLY A 311 3.63 -52.96 -0.93
C GLY A 311 3.87 -53.64 0.41
N GLY A 312 4.15 -52.84 1.44
CA GLY A 312 4.49 -53.33 2.78
C GLY A 312 6.00 -53.52 3.03
N VAL A 313 6.82 -53.48 1.97
CA VAL A 313 8.29 -53.47 2.06
C VAL A 313 8.82 -52.03 1.89
N VAL A 314 8.40 -51.35 0.83
CA VAL A 314 8.80 -49.97 0.52
C VAL A 314 7.82 -48.98 1.17
N PRO A 315 8.28 -47.91 1.84
CA PRO A 315 7.40 -46.86 2.33
C PRO A 315 6.74 -46.13 1.15
N SER A 316 5.45 -45.79 1.27
CA SER A 316 4.79 -44.92 0.31
C SER A 316 5.25 -43.48 0.52
N SER A 317 5.74 -42.82 -0.54
CA SER A 317 6.14 -41.40 -0.51
C SER A 317 5.02 -40.50 0.02
N PHE A 318 3.77 -40.71 -0.42
CA PHE A 318 2.60 -39.97 0.11
C PHE A 318 2.36 -40.22 1.60
N ARG A 319 2.59 -41.45 2.10
CA ARG A 319 2.45 -41.76 3.54
C ARG A 319 3.53 -41.09 4.39
N VAL A 320 4.73 -40.89 3.84
CA VAL A 320 5.79 -40.12 4.51
C VAL A 320 5.48 -38.62 4.43
N LEU A 321 5.10 -38.11 3.26
CA LEU A 321 4.75 -36.70 3.04
C LEU A 321 3.61 -36.24 3.97
N ARG A 322 2.51 -36.99 4.08
CA ARG A 322 1.43 -36.64 5.02
C ARG A 322 1.93 -36.59 6.46
N ALA A 323 2.82 -37.51 6.86
CA ALA A 323 3.33 -37.57 8.23
C ALA A 323 4.35 -36.45 8.54
N LEU A 324 4.92 -35.82 7.51
CA LEU A 324 5.68 -34.58 7.63
C LEU A 324 4.74 -33.37 7.76
N ILE A 325 3.66 -33.31 6.97
CA ILE A 325 2.61 -32.28 7.12
C ILE A 325 1.97 -32.36 8.52
N SER A 326 1.72 -33.55 9.06
CA SER A 326 1.24 -33.74 10.45
C SER A 326 2.21 -33.24 11.54
N ARG A 327 3.44 -32.80 11.20
CA ARG A 327 4.35 -32.08 12.12
C ARG A 327 4.10 -30.58 12.13
N LEU A 328 3.60 -30.04 11.01
CA LEU A 328 3.25 -28.62 10.83
C LEU A 328 1.82 -28.36 11.31
N GLU A 329 0.89 -29.26 11.01
CA GLU A 329 -0.55 -29.07 11.21
C GLU A 329 -1.17 -30.27 11.93
N ASP A 330 -2.11 -30.01 12.84
CA ASP A 330 -2.99 -31.04 13.39
C ASP A 330 -4.04 -31.47 12.36
N GLU A 331 -3.95 -32.73 11.89
CA GLU A 331 -4.77 -33.28 10.80
C GLU A 331 -6.29 -33.37 11.08
N GLN A 332 -6.74 -33.03 12.29
CA GLN A 332 -8.16 -33.03 12.67
C GLN A 332 -8.74 -31.61 12.78
N SER A 333 -7.93 -30.63 13.22
CA SER A 333 -8.37 -29.26 13.51
C SER A 333 -7.79 -28.18 12.59
N GLY A 334 -6.86 -28.52 11.69
CA GLY A 334 -6.16 -27.54 10.85
C GLY A 334 -5.23 -26.60 11.65
N LYS A 335 -4.96 -26.92 12.92
CA LYS A 335 -4.18 -26.05 13.79
C LYS A 335 -2.69 -26.20 13.51
N ILE A 336 -2.02 -25.09 13.16
CA ILE A 336 -0.57 -25.04 13.01
C ILE A 336 0.12 -25.24 14.37
N LEU A 337 0.94 -26.30 14.46
CA LEU A 337 1.57 -26.80 15.67
C LEU A 337 2.87 -26.09 16.08
N PRO A 338 3.81 -25.75 15.17
CA PRO A 338 5.07 -25.10 15.56
C PRO A 338 4.82 -23.73 16.21
N GLN A 339 5.40 -23.53 17.41
CA GLN A 339 5.22 -22.28 18.16
C GLN A 339 5.75 -21.07 17.38
N HIS A 340 6.83 -21.21 16.60
CA HIS A 340 7.39 -20.14 15.77
C HIS A 340 6.43 -19.61 14.69
N CYS A 341 5.46 -20.41 14.25
CA CYS A 341 4.42 -19.99 13.30
C CYS A 341 3.28 -19.20 13.97
N ASN A 342 3.24 -19.10 15.30
CA ASN A 342 2.12 -18.58 16.07
C ASN A 342 2.53 -17.37 16.92
N VAL A 343 1.66 -16.36 17.04
CA VAL A 343 1.91 -15.14 17.83
C VAL A 343 0.77 -14.87 18.81
N ALA A 344 1.02 -14.03 19.81
CA ALA A 344 -0.03 -13.55 20.71
C ALA A 344 -0.87 -12.47 19.99
N ILE A 345 -2.17 -12.72 19.85
CA ILE A 345 -3.12 -11.75 19.27
C ILE A 345 -3.32 -10.59 20.27
N PRO A 346 -3.05 -9.32 19.89
CA PRO A 346 -3.27 -8.16 20.76
C PRO A 346 -4.74 -8.01 21.15
N GLU A 347 -4.99 -7.59 22.40
CA GLU A 347 -6.35 -7.46 22.94
C GLU A 347 -7.23 -6.49 22.12
N LEU A 348 -6.67 -5.36 21.66
CA LEU A 348 -7.36 -4.44 20.75
C LEU A 348 -7.83 -5.13 19.45
N ARG A 349 -7.04 -6.06 18.90
CA ARG A 349 -7.38 -6.79 17.67
C ARG A 349 -8.47 -7.83 17.92
N ARG A 350 -8.54 -8.41 19.13
CA ARG A 350 -9.67 -9.26 19.56
C ARG A 350 -10.97 -8.46 19.66
N GLN A 351 -10.92 -7.29 20.29
CA GLN A 351 -12.08 -6.40 20.43
C GLN A 351 -12.58 -5.92 19.06
N GLN A 352 -11.67 -5.59 18.15
CA GLN A 352 -12.00 -5.24 16.76
C GLN A 352 -12.61 -6.43 15.99
N ALA A 353 -12.09 -7.66 16.18
CA ALA A 353 -12.67 -8.86 15.57
C ALA A 353 -14.09 -9.18 16.10
N VAL A 354 -14.35 -8.96 17.40
CA VAL A 354 -15.71 -9.04 17.96
C VAL A 354 -16.63 -8.04 17.30
N HIS A 355 -16.25 -6.75 17.24
CA HIS A 355 -17.09 -5.73 16.63
C HIS A 355 -17.33 -5.97 15.13
N ALA A 356 -16.31 -6.35 14.37
CA ALA A 356 -16.47 -6.72 12.96
C ALA A 356 -17.33 -7.98 12.79
N GLY A 357 -17.26 -8.93 13.73
CA GLY A 357 -18.12 -10.10 13.81
C GLY A 357 -19.59 -9.76 14.07
N GLU A 358 -19.87 -8.81 14.95
CA GLU A 358 -21.23 -8.27 15.20
C GLU A 358 -21.82 -7.60 13.96
N VAL A 359 -21.00 -6.89 13.17
CA VAL A 359 -21.43 -6.22 11.94
C VAL A 359 -21.66 -7.21 10.79
N LEU A 360 -20.82 -8.23 10.65
CA LEU A 360 -20.85 -9.16 9.51
C LEU A 360 -21.73 -10.39 9.74
N GLY A 361 -21.78 -10.92 10.96
CA GLY A 361 -22.43 -12.20 11.25
C GLY A 361 -21.99 -13.30 10.27
N GLU A 362 -22.96 -13.95 9.63
CA GLU A 362 -22.70 -15.03 8.67
C GLU A 362 -22.04 -14.58 7.36
N ILE A 363 -21.94 -13.28 7.05
CA ILE A 363 -21.15 -12.79 5.89
C ILE A 363 -19.67 -13.24 6.00
N THR A 364 -19.17 -13.48 7.21
CA THR A 364 -17.84 -14.07 7.45
C THR A 364 -17.66 -15.49 6.87
N LYS A 365 -18.76 -16.22 6.60
CA LYS A 365 -18.80 -17.57 6.01
C LYS A 365 -19.47 -17.57 4.63
N ASP A 366 -20.65 -16.98 4.51
CA ASP A 366 -21.51 -17.01 3.31
C ASP A 366 -20.88 -16.32 2.09
N ARG A 367 -19.80 -15.53 2.28
CA ARG A 367 -18.99 -14.99 1.18
C ARG A 367 -18.18 -16.04 0.42
N PHE A 368 -18.10 -17.28 0.91
CA PHE A 368 -17.36 -18.38 0.29
C PHE A 368 -18.31 -19.43 -0.30
N PRO A 369 -17.96 -20.08 -1.43
CA PRO A 369 -18.82 -21.06 -2.10
C PRO A 369 -18.74 -22.44 -1.41
N PHE A 370 -19.26 -22.55 -0.19
CA PHE A 370 -19.36 -23.82 0.54
C PHE A 370 -20.24 -24.84 -0.21
N LEU A 371 -19.84 -26.11 -0.19
CA LEU A 371 -20.68 -27.22 -0.63
C LEU A 371 -21.73 -27.55 0.45
N GLU A 372 -22.85 -28.14 0.04
CA GLU A 372 -23.91 -28.55 0.96
C GLU A 372 -23.38 -29.51 2.04
N GLY A 373 -23.63 -29.18 3.31
CA GLY A 373 -23.19 -29.96 4.47
C GLY A 373 -21.73 -29.76 4.89
N VAL A 374 -20.95 -28.89 4.23
CA VAL A 374 -19.60 -28.52 4.68
C VAL A 374 -19.70 -27.38 5.69
N GLU A 375 -19.10 -27.58 6.86
CA GLU A 375 -19.08 -26.62 7.96
C GLU A 375 -17.80 -25.75 7.93
N ALA A 376 -17.85 -24.60 8.60
CA ALA A 376 -16.67 -23.76 8.79
C ALA A 376 -15.89 -24.23 10.03
N GLN A 377 -14.60 -23.89 10.14
CA GLN A 377 -13.77 -24.25 11.30
C GLN A 377 -14.26 -23.63 12.63
N SER A 378 -15.09 -22.59 12.56
CA SER A 378 -15.72 -21.96 13.73
C SER A 378 -17.10 -21.39 13.36
N ASP A 379 -18.06 -21.56 14.27
CA ASP A 379 -19.38 -20.93 14.22
C ASP A 379 -19.38 -19.48 14.73
N ASP A 380 -18.32 -19.02 15.39
CA ASP A 380 -18.23 -17.63 15.88
C ASP A 380 -17.66 -16.70 14.78
N PRO A 381 -18.40 -15.67 14.33
CA PRO A 381 -17.90 -14.68 13.35
C PRO A 381 -16.59 -14.00 13.76
N ALA A 382 -16.39 -13.74 15.06
CA ALA A 382 -15.17 -13.09 15.56
C ALA A 382 -13.96 -14.01 15.46
N GLU A 383 -14.14 -15.29 15.80
CA GLU A 383 -13.10 -16.31 15.66
C GLU A 383 -12.78 -16.58 14.19
N ARG A 384 -13.80 -16.64 13.30
CA ARG A 384 -13.60 -16.71 11.83
C ARG A 384 -12.73 -15.55 11.31
N ILE A 385 -12.91 -14.34 11.86
CA ILE A 385 -12.07 -13.17 11.53
C ILE A 385 -10.63 -13.35 12.05
N LEU A 386 -10.44 -13.84 13.28
CA LEU A 386 -9.11 -14.11 13.84
C LEU A 386 -8.37 -15.25 13.13
N ASP A 387 -9.08 -16.31 12.72
CA ASP A 387 -8.54 -17.41 11.93
C ASP A 387 -7.96 -16.91 10.59
N ARG A 388 -8.74 -16.08 9.86
CA ARG A 388 -8.28 -15.57 8.56
C ARG A 388 -7.24 -14.46 8.63
N SER A 389 -6.94 -13.87 9.79
CA SER A 389 -6.10 -12.65 9.88
C SER A 389 -4.98 -12.66 10.93
N TRP A 390 -5.10 -13.44 12.00
CA TRP A 390 -4.15 -13.45 13.14
C TRP A 390 -3.62 -14.84 13.51
N ARG A 391 -4.06 -15.89 12.81
CA ARG A 391 -3.57 -17.27 12.98
C ARG A 391 -2.90 -17.77 11.71
N ALA A 392 -1.96 -18.68 11.88
CA ALA A 392 -1.34 -19.37 10.76
C ALA A 392 -2.30 -20.40 10.17
N ALA A 393 -2.26 -20.59 8.85
CA ALA A 393 -3.02 -21.60 8.13
C ALA A 393 -2.21 -22.05 6.91
N VAL A 394 -2.19 -23.36 6.63
CA VAL A 394 -1.46 -23.95 5.50
C VAL A 394 -2.42 -24.51 4.47
N GLU A 395 -2.10 -24.31 3.20
CA GLU A 395 -2.85 -24.88 2.07
C GLU A 395 -1.92 -25.68 1.17
N VAL A 396 -2.40 -26.83 0.67
CA VAL A 396 -1.72 -27.61 -0.38
C VAL A 396 -2.24 -27.15 -1.74
N ILE A 397 -1.52 -26.22 -2.37
CA ILE A 397 -1.97 -25.51 -3.58
C ILE A 397 -1.50 -26.14 -4.90
N GLY A 398 -0.72 -27.23 -4.83
CA GLY A 398 -0.27 -27.98 -6.02
C GLY A 398 0.40 -29.29 -5.62
N ALA A 399 0.47 -30.25 -6.55
CA ALA A 399 1.13 -31.53 -6.30
C ALA A 399 1.72 -32.15 -7.57
N GLU A 400 2.83 -32.87 -7.41
CA GLU A 400 3.51 -33.61 -8.47
C GLU A 400 3.75 -35.08 -8.11
N GLY A 401 4.07 -35.86 -9.14
CA GLY A 401 4.31 -37.30 -9.03
C GLY A 401 3.02 -38.12 -8.85
N LEU A 402 1.84 -37.48 -8.95
CA LEU A 402 0.52 -38.09 -8.91
C LEU A 402 -0.06 -38.15 -10.34
N PRO A 403 -0.32 -39.34 -10.92
CA PRO A 403 -1.04 -39.41 -12.19
C PRO A 403 -2.51 -39.01 -12.02
N PRO A 404 -3.18 -38.49 -13.07
CA PRO A 404 -4.63 -38.36 -13.10
C PRO A 404 -5.31 -39.68 -12.76
N VAL A 405 -6.42 -39.65 -12.02
CA VAL A 405 -7.10 -40.86 -11.49
C VAL A 405 -7.46 -41.85 -12.60
N GLU A 406 -7.92 -41.37 -13.75
CA GLU A 406 -8.25 -42.19 -14.92
C GLU A 406 -7.04 -42.87 -15.59
N ALA A 407 -5.83 -42.34 -15.38
CA ALA A 407 -4.57 -42.88 -15.88
C ALA A 407 -3.79 -43.67 -14.81
N ALA A 408 -4.30 -43.75 -13.57
CA ALA A 408 -3.60 -44.31 -12.43
C ALA A 408 -3.60 -45.85 -12.44
N GLY A 409 -2.46 -46.45 -12.80
CA GLY A 409 -2.21 -47.88 -12.60
C GLY A 409 -1.76 -48.24 -11.17
N ASN A 410 -1.66 -49.53 -10.88
CA ASN A 410 -1.18 -50.08 -9.59
C ASN A 410 0.35 -49.99 -9.42
N VAL A 411 0.88 -48.77 -9.46
CA VAL A 411 2.31 -48.46 -9.33
C VAL A 411 2.59 -47.80 -7.98
N LEU A 412 3.56 -48.32 -7.23
CA LEU A 412 4.16 -47.60 -6.10
C LEU A 412 5.10 -46.54 -6.68
N ARG A 413 4.71 -45.28 -6.50
CA ARG A 413 5.31 -44.10 -7.16
C ARG A 413 6.65 -43.74 -6.51
N PRO A 414 7.69 -43.38 -7.29
CA PRO A 414 9.03 -43.13 -6.75
C PRO A 414 9.10 -41.94 -5.79
N TYR A 415 8.26 -40.93 -6.03
CA TYR A 415 8.17 -39.73 -5.21
C TYR A 415 6.73 -39.22 -5.09
N THR A 416 6.52 -38.26 -4.20
CA THR A 416 5.39 -37.33 -4.21
C THR A 416 5.95 -35.96 -3.83
N ALA A 417 5.49 -34.89 -4.48
CA ALA A 417 5.78 -33.52 -4.05
C ALA A 417 4.49 -32.70 -3.93
N THR A 418 4.49 -31.69 -3.06
CA THR A 418 3.37 -30.78 -2.82
C THR A 418 3.86 -29.36 -2.65
N LYS A 419 3.24 -28.40 -3.33
CA LYS A 419 3.47 -26.97 -3.09
C LYS A 419 2.60 -26.53 -1.92
N LEU A 420 3.25 -26.06 -0.86
CA LEU A 420 2.63 -25.57 0.37
C LEU A 420 2.60 -24.04 0.34
N ALA A 421 1.49 -23.46 0.77
CA ALA A 421 1.37 -22.03 1.06
C ALA A 421 0.93 -21.85 2.52
N LEU A 422 1.87 -21.43 3.37
CA LEU A 422 1.62 -21.12 4.77
C LEU A 422 1.40 -19.61 4.91
N ARG A 423 0.18 -19.18 5.24
CA ARG A 423 -0.09 -17.81 5.65
C ARG A 423 0.30 -17.64 7.12
N LEU A 424 0.93 -16.52 7.45
CA LEU A 424 1.51 -16.25 8.77
C LEU A 424 0.75 -15.14 9.52
N PRO A 425 0.72 -15.18 10.85
CA PRO A 425 0.23 -14.06 11.64
C PRO A 425 0.99 -12.76 11.34
N PRO A 426 0.34 -11.59 11.52
CA PRO A 426 0.89 -10.29 11.11
C PRO A 426 2.26 -9.91 11.67
N THR A 427 2.63 -10.42 12.85
CA THR A 427 3.88 -10.09 13.54
C THR A 427 4.85 -11.28 13.61
N ALA A 428 4.68 -12.30 12.77
CA ALA A 428 5.61 -13.41 12.67
C ALA A 428 6.78 -13.08 11.72
N ASP A 429 7.99 -13.50 12.07
CA ASP A 429 9.16 -13.41 11.18
C ASP A 429 9.10 -14.53 10.14
N GLY A 430 8.82 -14.17 8.88
CA GLY A 430 8.71 -15.12 7.78
C GLY A 430 10.01 -15.86 7.47
N HIS A 431 11.17 -15.24 7.69
CA HIS A 431 12.47 -15.86 7.44
C HIS A 431 12.79 -16.90 8.52
N ALA A 432 12.50 -16.59 9.78
CA ALA A 432 12.62 -17.55 10.89
C ALA A 432 11.66 -18.73 10.71
N VAL A 433 10.43 -18.48 10.23
CA VAL A 433 9.48 -19.57 9.92
C VAL A 433 9.95 -20.42 8.75
N ALA A 434 10.48 -19.83 7.67
CA ALA A 434 11.00 -20.58 6.53
C ALA A 434 12.13 -21.55 6.93
N GLN A 435 13.08 -21.09 7.77
CA GLN A 435 14.14 -21.92 8.34
C GLN A 435 13.59 -23.04 9.23
N GLU A 436 12.57 -22.75 10.04
CA GLU A 436 11.93 -23.76 10.88
C GLU A 436 11.18 -24.81 10.04
N LEU A 437 10.53 -24.43 8.93
CA LEU A 437 9.88 -25.39 8.02
C LEU A 437 10.89 -26.33 7.35
N GLU A 438 12.01 -25.80 6.83
CA GLU A 438 13.09 -26.61 6.27
C GLU A 438 13.57 -27.65 7.30
N ARG A 439 13.83 -27.21 8.53
CA ARG A 439 14.24 -28.09 9.64
C ARG A 439 13.16 -29.10 10.03
N LEU A 440 11.89 -28.68 10.11
CA LEU A 440 10.75 -29.51 10.52
C LEU A 440 10.53 -30.71 9.59
N PHE A 441 10.72 -30.49 8.28
CA PHE A 441 10.53 -31.52 7.27
C PHE A 441 11.77 -32.39 7.04
N THR A 442 12.98 -31.81 7.05
CA THR A 442 14.22 -32.54 6.71
C THR A 442 14.87 -33.29 7.87
N VAL A 443 14.63 -32.90 9.12
CA VAL A 443 15.20 -33.60 10.30
C VAL A 443 14.43 -34.90 10.59
N GLU A 444 15.18 -35.98 10.81
CA GLU A 444 14.67 -37.32 11.11
C GLU A 444 13.50 -37.75 10.18
N PRO A 445 13.72 -37.83 8.86
CA PRO A 445 12.66 -38.13 7.91
C PRO A 445 12.13 -39.56 8.12
N PRO A 446 10.80 -39.78 8.15
CA PRO A 446 10.23 -41.10 8.38
C PRO A 446 10.78 -42.15 7.40
N ALA A 447 11.16 -43.31 7.93
CA ALA A 447 11.80 -44.41 7.20
C ALA A 447 13.10 -44.04 6.45
N ASN A 448 13.79 -42.96 6.86
CA ASN A 448 15.00 -42.43 6.19
C ASN A 448 14.78 -42.09 4.70
N ALA A 449 13.56 -41.68 4.34
CA ALA A 449 13.27 -41.20 2.99
C ALA A 449 14.11 -39.97 2.64
N ARG A 450 14.37 -39.75 1.34
CA ARG A 450 14.97 -38.50 0.88
C ARG A 450 13.87 -37.43 0.88
N VAL A 451 14.09 -36.36 1.65
CA VAL A 451 13.14 -35.27 1.82
C VAL A 451 13.84 -33.95 1.51
N GLU A 452 13.19 -33.13 0.70
CA GLU A 452 13.67 -31.80 0.31
C GLU A 452 12.51 -30.81 0.49
N PHE A 453 12.80 -29.61 1.00
CA PHE A 453 11.87 -28.49 1.05
C PHE A 453 12.55 -27.27 0.45
N GLU A 454 12.07 -26.86 -0.72
CA GLU A 454 12.57 -25.67 -1.42
C GLU A 454 11.62 -24.50 -1.15
N VAL A 455 12.15 -23.36 -0.72
CA VAL A 455 11.35 -22.16 -0.41
C VAL A 455 11.24 -21.28 -1.66
N ASP A 456 10.00 -21.02 -2.09
CA ASP A 456 9.71 -20.24 -3.29
C ASP A 456 9.64 -18.73 -2.98
N ALA A 457 8.94 -18.36 -1.89
CA ALA A 457 8.73 -16.97 -1.50
C ALA A 457 8.53 -16.82 0.01
N VAL A 458 8.96 -15.67 0.54
CA VAL A 458 8.82 -15.26 1.95
C VAL A 458 8.41 -13.80 2.00
N ALA A 459 7.37 -13.48 2.76
CA ALA A 459 6.96 -12.12 3.07
C ALA A 459 6.51 -12.02 4.53
N ASN A 460 6.95 -10.97 5.23
CA ASN A 460 6.44 -10.64 6.57
C ASN A 460 5.00 -10.12 6.47
N GLY A 461 4.26 -10.26 7.56
CA GLY A 461 2.96 -9.61 7.71
C GLY A 461 3.10 -8.13 8.10
N TRP A 462 1.97 -7.47 8.27
CA TRP A 462 1.92 -6.09 8.74
C TRP A 462 0.83 -5.92 9.80
N ALA A 463 1.11 -5.21 10.88
CA ALA A 463 0.14 -4.92 11.93
C ALA A 463 0.09 -3.41 12.16
N ALA A 464 -1.06 -2.78 11.90
CA ALA A 464 -1.22 -1.34 12.05
C ALA A 464 -0.73 -0.85 13.42
N PRO A 465 0.02 0.26 13.50
CA PRO A 465 0.33 0.89 14.78
C PRO A 465 -0.97 1.38 15.47
N GLN A 466 -0.84 1.86 16.70
CA GLN A 466 -1.93 2.59 17.35
C GLN A 466 -2.18 3.89 16.56
N PRO A 467 -3.37 4.10 15.96
CA PRO A 467 -3.64 5.33 15.22
C PRO A 467 -3.65 6.53 16.17
N SER A 468 -3.21 7.68 15.67
CA SER A 468 -3.32 8.93 16.39
C SER A 468 -4.77 9.35 16.65
N ALA A 469 -4.96 10.26 17.61
CA ALA A 469 -6.27 10.82 17.90
C ALA A 469 -6.84 11.64 16.72
N TRP A 470 -5.99 12.33 15.95
CA TRP A 470 -6.46 13.11 14.80
C TRP A 470 -6.96 12.19 13.69
N LEU A 471 -6.24 11.09 13.40
CA LEU A 471 -6.63 10.13 12.37
C LEU A 471 -7.91 9.39 12.77
N THR A 472 -7.98 8.91 14.02
CA THR A 472 -9.18 8.25 14.56
C THR A 472 -10.42 9.13 14.36
N SER A 473 -10.35 10.40 14.77
CA SER A 473 -11.44 11.36 14.57
C SER A 473 -11.69 11.72 13.10
N ALA A 474 -10.71 11.60 12.20
CA ALA A 474 -10.91 11.82 10.77
C ALA A 474 -11.67 10.67 10.11
N LEU A 475 -11.32 9.42 10.45
CA LEU A 475 -12.01 8.22 9.98
C LEU A 475 -13.45 8.16 10.47
N GLU A 476 -13.70 8.49 11.75
CA GLU A 476 -15.05 8.59 12.33
C GLU A 476 -15.92 9.63 11.60
N ARG A 477 -15.38 10.83 11.32
CA ARG A 477 -16.11 11.88 10.58
C ARG A 477 -16.41 11.46 9.15
N ALA A 478 -15.44 10.93 8.42
CA ALA A 478 -15.63 10.45 7.05
C ALA A 478 -16.67 9.32 6.98
N ALA A 479 -16.58 8.35 7.89
CA ALA A 479 -17.55 7.25 7.97
C ALA A 479 -18.97 7.77 8.23
N GLN A 480 -19.13 8.71 9.18
CA GLN A 480 -20.42 9.34 9.47
C GLN A 480 -20.93 10.22 8.32
N ALA A 481 -20.06 10.90 7.57
CA ALA A 481 -20.43 11.76 6.46
C ALA A 481 -20.90 10.99 5.22
N TYR A 482 -20.14 9.98 4.78
CA TYR A 482 -20.37 9.29 3.49
C TYR A 482 -21.15 7.98 3.61
N TYR A 483 -21.23 7.40 4.82
CA TYR A 483 -21.93 6.13 5.06
C TYR A 483 -23.01 6.22 6.14
N GLY A 484 -23.02 7.29 6.95
CA GLY A 484 -23.98 7.47 8.06
C GLY A 484 -23.79 6.45 9.18
N LYS A 485 -22.59 5.86 9.29
CA LYS A 485 -22.28 4.66 10.08
C LYS A 485 -20.85 4.75 10.60
N GLU A 486 -20.61 4.15 11.77
CA GLU A 486 -19.27 3.97 12.33
C GLU A 486 -18.34 3.19 11.38
N PRO A 487 -17.02 3.52 11.35
CA PRO A 487 -16.03 2.76 10.60
C PRO A 487 -15.77 1.41 11.27
N VAL A 488 -15.48 0.38 10.48
CA VAL A 488 -15.20 -0.97 11.00
C VAL A 488 -13.73 -1.32 10.80
N HIS A 489 -13.09 -1.73 11.89
CA HIS A 489 -11.69 -2.15 11.90
C HIS A 489 -11.58 -3.67 11.84
N MET A 490 -10.86 -4.22 10.86
CA MET A 490 -10.77 -5.67 10.63
C MET A 490 -9.35 -6.06 10.19
N GLY A 491 -8.91 -7.28 10.52
CA GLY A 491 -7.69 -7.85 9.97
C GLY A 491 -7.97 -8.58 8.65
N GLU A 492 -7.03 -8.55 7.71
CA GLU A 492 -7.15 -9.22 6.42
C GLU A 492 -6.22 -10.41 6.25
N GLY A 493 -6.65 -11.32 5.36
CA GLY A 493 -5.97 -12.59 5.12
C GLY A 493 -5.02 -12.60 3.94
N GLY A 494 -4.96 -11.52 3.15
CA GLY A 494 -3.96 -11.29 2.12
C GLY A 494 -2.62 -10.87 2.71
N THR A 495 -1.67 -10.57 1.82
CA THR A 495 -0.32 -10.10 2.14
C THR A 495 0.04 -9.04 1.12
N ILE A 496 0.30 -7.80 1.55
CA ILE A 496 0.85 -6.73 0.73
C ILE A 496 2.26 -6.49 1.30
N PRO A 497 3.32 -7.10 0.75
CA PRO A 497 4.64 -7.15 1.38
C PRO A 497 5.21 -5.76 1.71
N PHE A 498 4.87 -4.76 0.89
CA PHE A 498 5.31 -3.38 1.04
C PHE A 498 4.91 -2.75 2.38
N MET A 499 3.77 -3.13 2.95
CA MET A 499 3.27 -2.49 4.18
C MET A 499 4.18 -2.74 5.40
N SER A 500 4.80 -3.93 5.50
CA SER A 500 5.80 -4.23 6.54
C SER A 500 7.01 -3.30 6.41
N TRP A 501 7.53 -3.15 5.18
CA TRP A 501 8.70 -2.30 4.92
C TRP A 501 8.42 -0.82 5.20
N LEU A 502 7.24 -0.32 4.82
CA LEU A 502 6.82 1.04 5.15
C LEU A 502 6.82 1.28 6.65
N GLN A 503 6.27 0.35 7.43
CA GLN A 503 6.22 0.47 8.88
C GLN A 503 7.61 0.47 9.52
N GLU A 504 8.55 -0.31 8.99
CA GLU A 504 9.95 -0.29 9.43
C GLU A 504 10.67 1.02 9.05
N ARG A 505 10.40 1.56 7.85
CA ARG A 505 11.04 2.79 7.34
C ARG A 505 10.45 4.07 7.93
N PHE A 506 9.14 4.08 8.19
CA PHE A 506 8.36 5.21 8.68
C PHE A 506 7.57 4.80 9.94
N PRO A 507 8.26 4.48 11.06
CA PRO A 507 7.62 3.99 12.28
C PRO A 507 6.82 5.05 13.04
N SER A 508 6.98 6.33 12.67
CA SER A 508 6.21 7.47 13.21
C SER A 508 4.99 7.85 12.38
N ALA A 509 4.79 7.25 11.21
CA ALA A 509 3.63 7.55 10.36
C ALA A 509 2.35 6.92 10.93
N ASP A 510 1.23 7.62 10.75
CA ASP A 510 -0.10 7.02 10.81
C ASP A 510 -0.34 6.16 9.56
N TYR A 511 -1.21 5.15 9.66
CA TYR A 511 -1.50 4.22 8.56
C TYR A 511 -3.01 4.06 8.34
N VAL A 512 -3.43 4.17 7.09
CA VAL A 512 -4.78 3.84 6.61
C VAL A 512 -4.66 2.85 5.47
N VAL A 513 -4.72 1.57 5.80
CA VAL A 513 -4.98 0.50 4.81
C VAL A 513 -6.50 0.31 4.75
N THR A 514 -7.06 0.31 3.56
CA THR A 514 -8.50 0.34 3.29
C THR A 514 -8.78 -0.11 1.86
N GLY A 515 -10.02 -0.27 1.45
CA GLY A 515 -10.34 -0.51 0.04
C GLY A 515 -11.79 -0.94 -0.17
N VAL A 516 -12.08 -1.41 -1.38
CA VAL A 516 -13.44 -1.80 -1.80
C VAL A 516 -13.53 -3.20 -2.42
N ALA A 517 -12.54 -4.07 -2.19
CA ALA A 517 -12.59 -5.48 -2.57
C ALA A 517 -13.54 -6.29 -1.65
N GLY A 518 -14.84 -6.05 -1.82
CA GLY A 518 -15.93 -6.58 -0.99
C GLY A 518 -16.50 -7.95 -1.42
N PRO A 519 -17.61 -8.38 -0.79
CA PRO A 519 -18.28 -9.62 -1.13
C PRO A 519 -18.67 -9.70 -2.62
N GLY A 520 -18.02 -10.62 -3.33
CA GLY A 520 -18.23 -10.87 -4.75
C GLY A 520 -17.40 -10.01 -5.71
N SER A 521 -16.60 -9.04 -5.26
CA SER A 521 -15.75 -8.23 -6.17
C SER A 521 -14.73 -9.06 -6.96
N ASN A 522 -14.40 -10.24 -6.44
CA ASN A 522 -13.61 -11.28 -7.11
C ASN A 522 -12.26 -10.81 -7.68
N ALA A 523 -11.55 -10.01 -6.88
CA ALA A 523 -10.09 -9.80 -6.98
C ALA A 523 -9.39 -11.16 -7.21
N HIS A 524 -8.38 -11.20 -8.08
CA HIS A 524 -7.75 -12.42 -8.61
C HIS A 524 -8.70 -13.47 -9.27
N GLY A 525 -10.00 -13.21 -9.45
CA GLY A 525 -10.99 -14.17 -9.98
C GLY A 525 -11.60 -13.75 -11.34
N PRO A 526 -12.48 -14.58 -11.94
CA PRO A 526 -13.33 -14.17 -13.06
C PRO A 526 -14.43 -13.20 -12.60
N ASP A 527 -15.01 -12.43 -13.52
CA ASP A 527 -16.07 -11.45 -13.21
C ASP A 527 -15.68 -10.42 -12.13
N GLU A 528 -14.38 -10.08 -12.06
CA GLU A 528 -13.86 -9.03 -11.17
C GLU A 528 -14.64 -7.72 -11.37
N PHE A 529 -15.02 -7.04 -10.29
CA PHE A 529 -15.68 -5.74 -10.37
C PHE A 529 -15.30 -4.74 -9.26
N LEU A 530 -15.27 -3.46 -9.65
CA LEU A 530 -15.30 -2.31 -8.76
C LEU A 530 -16.75 -1.89 -8.46
N HIS A 531 -17.11 -1.76 -7.18
CA HIS A 531 -18.41 -1.22 -6.77
C HIS A 531 -18.38 0.33 -6.76
N LEU A 532 -18.99 0.97 -7.76
CA LEU A 532 -18.75 2.39 -8.06
C LEU A 532 -19.17 3.34 -6.92
N ASP A 533 -20.33 3.09 -6.29
CA ASP A 533 -20.78 3.87 -5.13
C ASP A 533 -19.83 3.74 -3.91
N ALA A 534 -19.19 2.58 -3.75
CA ALA A 534 -18.23 2.38 -2.66
C ALA A 534 -16.91 3.11 -2.97
N ALA A 535 -16.42 3.03 -4.20
CA ALA A 535 -15.20 3.71 -4.65
C ALA A 535 -15.30 5.24 -4.53
N ARG A 536 -16.46 5.82 -4.88
CA ARG A 536 -16.74 7.25 -4.75
C ARG A 536 -16.78 7.71 -3.29
N ARG A 537 -17.45 6.97 -2.40
CA ARG A 537 -17.46 7.27 -0.96
C ARG A 537 -16.10 7.09 -0.30
N LEU A 538 -15.33 6.08 -0.71
CA LEU A 538 -13.96 5.89 -0.24
C LEU A 538 -13.06 7.05 -0.69
N THR A 539 -13.20 7.49 -1.95
CA THR A 539 -12.52 8.68 -2.49
C THR A 539 -12.80 9.92 -1.63
N ALA A 540 -14.07 10.18 -1.32
CA ALA A 540 -14.45 11.32 -0.47
C ALA A 540 -13.88 11.18 0.96
N SER A 541 -13.91 9.96 1.50
CA SER A 541 -13.34 9.63 2.82
C SER A 541 -11.83 9.90 2.88
N MET A 542 -11.08 9.47 1.88
CA MET A 542 -9.63 9.69 1.82
C MET A 542 -9.28 11.16 1.57
N GLY A 543 -10.09 11.90 0.80
CA GLY A 543 -10.01 13.35 0.70
C GLY A 543 -10.14 14.02 2.08
N GLU A 544 -11.12 13.62 2.90
CA GLU A 544 -11.26 14.13 4.27
C GLU A 544 -10.08 13.77 5.20
N VAL A 545 -9.49 12.58 5.05
CA VAL A 545 -8.30 12.19 5.82
C VAL A 545 -7.09 13.04 5.43
N VAL A 546 -6.84 13.24 4.12
CA VAL A 546 -5.75 14.08 3.61
C VAL A 546 -5.94 15.56 4.01
N ALA A 547 -7.16 16.07 3.96
CA ALA A 547 -7.51 17.41 4.44
C ALA A 547 -7.52 17.51 5.98
N GLY A 548 -7.59 16.38 6.69
CA GLY A 548 -7.43 16.28 8.14
C GLY A 548 -5.96 16.37 8.56
N LEU A 549 -5.07 15.70 7.84
CA LEU A 549 -3.62 15.76 8.04
C LEU A 549 -3.08 17.19 7.87
N ALA A 550 -3.62 17.96 6.92
CA ALA A 550 -3.27 19.37 6.73
C ALA A 550 -3.62 20.27 7.93
N LYS A 551 -4.42 19.77 8.87
CA LYS A 551 -4.93 20.47 10.06
C LYS A 551 -4.44 19.83 11.37
N SER A 552 -3.62 18.77 11.30
CA SER A 552 -3.14 18.04 12.48
C SER A 552 -1.78 18.53 13.01
N ARG A 553 -1.13 19.45 12.30
CA ARG A 553 0.06 20.20 12.71
C ARG A 553 -0.29 21.68 12.89
#